data_AF-A0A2N9NLE5-F1
#
_entry.id   AF-A0A2N9NLE5-F1
#
_cell.length_a   1.000
_cell.length_b   1.000
_cell.length_c   1.000
_cell.angle_alpha   90.00
_cell.angle_beta   90.00
_cell.angle_gamma   90.00
#
_symmetry.space_group_name_H-M   'P 1'
#
loop_
_entity.id
_entity.type
_entity.pdbx_description
1 polymer ?
#
loop_
_entity_poly.entity_id
_entity_poly.type
_entity_poly.pdbx_seq_one_letter_code
_entity_poly.pdbx_strand_id
1 'polypeptide(L)'
;MSANAATIRELRTDFRSVKRKIEEHGEVTITDHGEPAYVIKSLPRPAKRTALVRDYYARLLERQPKALSAEETRLFWEEERR
;
A
#
# COMPACT_ATOMS: atom_id res chain seq x y z
N MET A 1 -13.67 -35.63 -7.99
CA MET A 1 -13.07 -35.02 -6.78
C MET A 1 -12.27 -33.82 -7.25
N SER A 2 -12.62 -32.60 -6.82
CA SER A 2 -11.95 -31.39 -7.32
C SER A 2 -10.47 -31.46 -6.98
N ALA A 3 -9.60 -31.26 -7.98
CA ALA A 3 -8.15 -31.36 -7.82
C ALA A 3 -7.57 -30.41 -6.74
N ASN A 4 -8.31 -29.38 -6.35
CA ASN A 4 -7.90 -28.33 -5.41
C ASN A 4 -8.62 -28.46 -4.06
N ALA A 5 -8.70 -29.69 -3.53
CA ALA A 5 -9.22 -29.94 -2.20
C ALA A 5 -8.08 -30.22 -1.20
N ALA A 6 -8.31 -29.85 0.07
CA ALA A 6 -7.49 -30.26 1.21
C ALA A 6 -8.41 -30.60 2.40
N THR A 7 -7.98 -31.49 3.28
CA THR A 7 -8.78 -31.81 4.48
C THR A 7 -8.53 -30.81 5.62
N ILE A 8 -9.47 -30.69 6.57
CA ILE A 8 -9.25 -29.89 7.79
C ILE A 8 -8.00 -30.36 8.56
N ARG A 9 -7.73 -31.67 8.56
CA ARG A 9 -6.54 -32.21 9.20
C ARG A 9 -5.27 -31.76 8.51
N GLU A 10 -5.22 -31.79 7.18
CA GLU A 10 -4.09 -31.27 6.39
C GLU A 10 -3.88 -29.77 6.64
N LEU A 11 -4.96 -28.99 6.66
CA LEU A 11 -4.90 -27.56 6.96
C LEU A 11 -4.23 -27.29 8.32
N ARG A 12 -4.52 -28.13 9.33
CA ARG A 12 -3.94 -28.01 10.68
C ARG A 12 -2.50 -28.55 10.78
N THR A 13 -2.19 -29.65 10.10
CA THR A 13 -0.93 -30.40 10.29
C THR A 13 0.17 -29.98 9.32
N ASP A 14 -0.20 -29.64 8.08
CA ASP A 14 0.73 -29.18 7.04
C ASP A 14 0.13 -28.00 6.27
N PHE A 15 0.02 -26.88 6.97
CA PHE A 15 -0.43 -25.63 6.37
C PHE A 15 0.47 -25.19 5.20
N ARG A 16 1.74 -25.60 5.15
CA ARG A 16 2.67 -25.20 4.08
C ARG A 16 2.26 -25.80 2.73
N SER A 17 1.88 -27.07 2.71
CA SER A 17 1.36 -27.72 1.52
C SER A 17 0.05 -27.07 1.05
N VAL A 18 -0.87 -26.78 1.98
CA VAL A 18 -2.14 -26.11 1.66
C VAL A 18 -1.92 -24.68 1.16
N LYS A 19 -0.99 -23.92 1.76
CA LYS A 19 -0.60 -22.59 1.31
C LYS A 19 -0.07 -22.61 -0.13
N ARG A 20 0.76 -23.60 -0.47
CA ARG A 20 1.26 -23.75 -1.85
C ARG A 20 0.13 -24.00 -2.84
N LYS A 21 -0.84 -24.87 -2.50
CA LYS A 21 -2.05 -25.07 -3.32
C LYS A 21 -2.85 -23.77 -3.51
N ILE A 22 -2.96 -22.95 -2.47
CA ILE A 22 -3.64 -21.63 -2.54
C ILE A 22 -2.86 -20.67 -3.44
N GLU A 23 -1.52 -20.68 -3.40
CA GLU A 23 -0.69 -19.84 -4.26
C GLU A 23 -0.73 -20.27 -5.74
N GLU A 24 -0.79 -21.58 -6.00
CA GLU A 24 -0.84 -22.16 -7.36
C GLU A 24 -2.21 -22.01 -8.02
N HIS A 25 -3.30 -22.21 -7.26
CA HIS A 25 -4.66 -22.26 -7.80
C HIS A 25 -5.54 -21.06 -7.42
N GLY A 26 -5.10 -20.20 -6.52
CA GLY A 26 -5.84 -19.02 -6.03
C GLY A 26 -6.90 -19.34 -4.98
N GLU A 27 -7.53 -20.53 -5.07
CA GLU A 27 -8.53 -21.02 -4.13
C GLU A 27 -8.39 -22.53 -3.85
N VAL A 28 -8.74 -22.93 -2.63
CA VAL A 28 -8.74 -24.32 -2.17
C VAL A 28 -10.00 -24.59 -1.36
N THR A 29 -10.71 -25.67 -1.70
CA THR A 29 -11.86 -26.15 -0.92
C THR A 29 -11.36 -27.03 0.22
N ILE A 30 -11.79 -26.72 1.44
CA ILE A 30 -11.48 -27.51 2.62
C ILE A 30 -12.63 -28.46 2.91
N THR A 31 -12.30 -29.74 3.04
CA THR A 31 -13.25 -30.77 3.43
C THR A 31 -13.11 -31.14 4.90
N ASP A 32 -14.26 -31.29 5.57
CA ASP A 32 -14.37 -31.87 6.91
C ASP A 32 -15.14 -33.18 6.81
N HIS A 33 -14.60 -34.26 7.37
CA HIS A 33 -15.20 -35.59 7.30
C HIS A 33 -15.65 -36.06 5.89
N GLY A 34 -15.03 -35.54 4.82
CA GLY A 34 -15.35 -35.87 3.43
C GLY A 34 -16.36 -34.92 2.76
N GLU A 35 -16.93 -33.98 3.52
CA GLU A 35 -17.86 -32.97 3.03
C GLU A 35 -17.15 -31.62 2.84
N PRO A 36 -17.44 -30.87 1.76
CA PRO A 36 -16.88 -29.54 1.57
C PRO A 36 -17.47 -28.57 2.61
N ALA A 37 -16.62 -28.02 3.48
CA ALA A 37 -17.04 -27.17 4.59
C ALA A 37 -16.65 -25.70 4.39
N TYR A 38 -15.46 -25.44 3.82
CA TYR A 38 -14.93 -24.08 3.66
C TYR A 38 -14.23 -23.88 2.33
N VAL A 39 -14.06 -22.61 1.93
CA VAL A 39 -13.20 -22.22 0.81
C VAL A 39 -12.18 -21.22 1.32
N ILE A 40 -10.89 -21.51 1.11
CA ILE A 40 -9.79 -20.59 1.42
C ILE A 40 -9.30 -20.00 0.11
N LYS A 41 -9.22 -18.66 0.06
CA LYS A 41 -8.71 -17.92 -1.09
C LYS A 41 -7.63 -16.94 -0.68
N SER A 42 -6.69 -16.69 -1.59
CA SER A 42 -5.70 -15.62 -1.39
C SER A 42 -6.40 -14.27 -1.39
N LEU A 43 -6.05 -13.40 -0.45
CA LEU A 43 -6.54 -12.02 -0.45
C LEU A 43 -5.71 -11.20 -1.45
N PRO A 44 -6.34 -10.33 -2.26
CA PRO A 44 -5.60 -9.43 -3.13
C PRO A 44 -4.72 -8.54 -2.25
N ARG A 45 -3.41 -8.55 -2.50
CA ARG A 45 -2.49 -7.65 -1.80
C ARG A 45 -2.90 -6.22 -2.18
N PRO A 46 -3.23 -5.34 -1.22
CA PRO A 46 -3.46 -3.95 -1.56
C PRO A 46 -2.19 -3.44 -2.24
N ALA A 47 -2.35 -2.77 -3.39
CA ALA A 47 -1.24 -2.14 -4.06
C ALA A 47 -0.47 -1.34 -3.01
N LYS A 48 0.84 -1.61 -2.87
CA LYS A 48 1.67 -0.80 -1.98
C LYS A 48 1.46 0.64 -2.43
N ARG A 49 0.91 1.48 -1.56
CA ARG A 49 0.85 2.92 -1.81
C ARG A 49 2.30 3.34 -2.03
N THR A 50 2.67 3.59 -3.27
CA THR A 50 3.91 4.25 -3.59
C THR A 50 3.83 5.58 -2.88
N ALA A 51 4.63 5.76 -1.83
CA ALA A 51 4.76 7.06 -1.22
C ALA A 51 5.20 8.01 -2.33
N LEU A 52 4.42 9.08 -2.53
CA LEU A 52 4.81 10.11 -3.50
C LEU A 52 6.21 10.59 -3.12
N VAL A 53 7.11 10.62 -4.11
CA VAL A 53 8.45 11.16 -3.91
C VAL A 53 8.30 12.58 -3.40
N ARG A 54 8.92 12.86 -2.26
CA ARG A 54 8.77 14.12 -1.56
C ARG A 54 9.46 15.21 -2.38
N ASP A 55 8.72 16.17 -2.91
CA ASP A 55 9.30 17.32 -3.60
C ASP A 55 9.92 18.28 -2.57
N TYR A 56 11.23 18.13 -2.37
CA TYR A 56 11.97 18.97 -1.44
C TYR A 56 12.17 20.40 -1.96
N TYR A 57 12.17 20.60 -3.28
CA TYR A 57 12.34 21.91 -3.88
C TYR A 57 11.09 22.77 -3.69
N ALA A 58 9.90 22.20 -3.95
CA ALA A 58 8.63 22.88 -3.67
C ALA A 58 8.51 23.29 -2.19
N ARG A 59 8.95 22.43 -1.26
CA ARG A 59 8.97 22.76 0.17
C ARG A 59 9.93 23.88 0.54
N LEU A 60 11.07 23.95 -0.13
CA LEU A 60 12.02 25.02 0.11
C LEU A 60 11.39 26.35 -0.32
N LEU A 61 10.76 26.39 -1.50
CA LEU A 61 10.07 27.57 -2.01
C LEU A 61 8.93 28.04 -1.09
N GLU A 62 8.14 27.11 -0.53
CA GLU A 62 7.06 27.44 0.42
C GLU A 62 7.57 28.11 1.70
N ARG A 63 8.79 27.79 2.13
CA ARG A 63 9.42 28.35 3.34
C ARG A 63 10.17 29.64 3.09
N GLN A 64 10.42 29.99 1.83
CA GLN A 64 11.09 31.23 1.50
C GLN A 64 10.16 32.42 1.76
N PRO A 65 10.67 33.54 2.31
CA PRO A 65 9.88 34.74 2.44
C PRO A 65 9.41 35.20 1.05
N LYS A 66 8.21 35.77 1.01
CA LYS A 66 7.70 36.37 -0.23
C LYS A 66 8.59 37.56 -0.59
N ALA A 67 8.95 37.66 -1.87
CA ALA A 67 9.63 38.83 -2.38
C ALA A 67 8.74 40.08 -2.18
N LEU A 68 9.37 41.20 -1.83
CA LEU A 68 8.68 42.48 -1.78
C LEU A 68 8.12 42.80 -3.18
N SER A 69 6.92 43.34 -3.20
CA SER A 69 6.35 43.96 -4.41
C SER A 69 7.22 45.15 -4.85
N ALA A 70 7.01 45.60 -6.09
CA ALA A 70 7.75 46.75 -6.62
C ALA A 70 7.52 48.03 -5.79
N GLU A 71 6.31 48.21 -5.25
CA GLU A 71 5.98 49.36 -4.40
C GLU A 71 6.63 49.26 -3.03
N GLU A 72 6.55 48.09 -2.37
CA GLU A 72 7.21 47.84 -1.08
C GLU A 72 8.73 47.98 -1.19
N THR A 73 9.30 47.54 -2.31
CA THR A 73 10.74 47.71 -2.60
C THR A 73 11.10 49.19 -2.70
N ARG A 74 10.28 50.01 -3.37
CA ARG A 74 10.53 51.46 -3.50
C ARG A 74 10.46 52.16 -2.15
N LEU A 75 9.45 51.85 -1.34
CA LEU A 75 9.30 52.39 0.01
C LEU A 75 10.49 52.02 0.89
N PHE A 76 10.90 50.75 0.90
CA PHE A 76 12.09 50.29 1.63
C PHE A 76 13.35 51.11 1.27
N TRP A 77 13.59 51.33 -0.03
CA TRP A 77 14.74 52.13 -0.47
C TRP A 77 14.62 53.63 -0.21
N GLU A 78 13.43 54.17 -0.03
CA GLU A 78 13.22 55.56 0.38
C GLU A 78 13.45 55.74 1.88
N GLU A 79 13.08 54.76 2.71
CA GLU A 79 13.36 54.72 4.15
C GLU A 79 14.87 54.59 4.42
N GLU A 80 15.56 53.66 3.77
CA GLU A 80 17.01 53.44 3.94
C GLU A 80 17.89 54.62 3.47
N ARG A 81 17.35 55.52 2.64
CA ARG A 81 18.08 56.70 2.14
C ARG A 81 17.96 57.93 3.03
N ARG A 82 17.11 57.91 4.06
CA ARG A 82 16.95 59.01 5.04
C ARG A 82 17.94 58.89 6.18
#